data_AF-A0AAV8WS58-F1
#
_entry.id   AF-A0AAV8WS58-F1
#
_cell.length_a   1.000
_cell.length_b   1.000
_cell.length_c   1.000
_cell.angle_alpha   90.00
_cell.angle_beta   90.00
_cell.angle_gamma   90.00
#
_symmetry.space_group_name_H-M   'P 1'
#
loop_
_entity.id
_entity.type
_entity.pdbx_description
1 polymer ?
#
loop_
_entity_poly.entity_id
_entity_poly.type
_entity_poly.pdbx_seq_one_letter_code
_entity_poly.pdbx_strand_id
1 'polypeptide(L)'
;MYGPLKAHESSRLGDKLEAAWNDQVSHKKTPSLLLAIIKVFYIEFIIYGIFYLIQEFIVKLSQPLLISKFLKFYEPNQTDIMKEDAYMYGVLIVFFALLNVLCVHGYYFRVMHLGMKIKIATSSLIYRKALKLNRSTLGETTIGQMVNLLSNDVGRFYFAAQYIHSLWIAPIETLVIMYLLYTHVGPTGLTGVCFLVLFIIPQSKLNSVY
;
A
#
# COMPACT_ATOMS: atom_id res chain seq x y z
N MET A 1 24.42 16.14 10.25
CA MET A 1 23.47 15.15 9.67
C MET A 1 23.82 13.78 10.20
N TYR A 2 22.83 12.98 10.60
CA TYR A 2 23.06 11.58 11.01
C TYR A 2 23.41 10.71 9.79
N GLY A 3 24.25 9.68 9.99
CA GLY A 3 24.57 8.71 8.94
C GLY A 3 23.37 7.82 8.58
N PRO A 4 23.34 7.20 7.39
CA PRO A 4 22.27 6.32 6.98
C PRO A 4 22.24 5.05 7.84
N LEU A 5 21.04 4.50 8.06
CA LEU A 5 20.89 3.18 8.67
C LEU A 5 21.55 2.11 7.78
N LYS A 6 22.24 1.14 8.39
CA LYS A 6 22.80 -0.03 7.67
C LYS A 6 21.77 -0.74 6.79
N ALA A 7 20.50 -0.67 7.19
CA ALA A 7 19.39 -1.25 6.45
C ALA A 7 19.18 -0.62 5.05
N HIS A 8 19.62 0.62 4.87
CA HIS A 8 19.40 1.47 3.70
C HIS A 8 20.68 1.70 2.87
N GLU A 9 21.78 1.03 3.20
CA GLU A 9 23.03 1.15 2.45
C GLU A 9 22.86 0.69 0.99
N SER A 10 23.30 1.54 0.05
CA SER A 10 23.17 1.31 -1.38
C SER A 10 23.99 0.13 -1.89
N SER A 11 25.18 -0.10 -1.32
CA SER A 11 26.02 -1.26 -1.60
C SER A 11 25.23 -2.55 -1.32
N ARG A 12 24.75 -2.71 -0.09
CA ARG A 12 24.03 -3.91 0.36
C ARG A 12 22.74 -4.16 -0.42
N LEU A 13 21.93 -3.13 -0.62
CA LEU A 13 20.67 -3.25 -1.35
C LEU A 13 20.90 -3.48 -2.85
N GLY A 14 21.90 -2.80 -3.42
CA GLY A 14 22.34 -2.98 -4.80
C GLY A 14 22.85 -4.39 -5.07
N ASP A 15 23.69 -4.93 -4.18
CA ASP A 15 24.24 -6.29 -4.30
C ASP A 15 23.14 -7.35 -4.29
N LYS A 16 22.17 -7.22 -3.36
CA LYS A 16 21.01 -8.12 -3.28
C LYS A 16 20.18 -8.09 -4.57
N LEU A 17 19.90 -6.90 -5.10
CA LEU A 17 19.11 -6.77 -6.31
C LEU A 17 19.88 -7.21 -7.56
N GLU A 18 21.18 -6.92 -7.66
CA GLU A 18 22.03 -7.40 -8.76
C GLU A 18 22.11 -8.92 -8.78
N ALA A 19 22.24 -9.57 -7.62
CA ALA A 19 22.21 -11.03 -7.52
C ALA A 19 20.85 -11.61 -7.99
N ALA A 20 19.73 -11.03 -7.55
CA ALA A 20 18.41 -11.45 -7.98
C ALA A 20 18.14 -11.19 -9.47
N TRP A 21 18.68 -10.10 -10.02
CA TRP A 21 18.60 -9.77 -11.43
C TRP A 21 19.41 -10.74 -12.29
N ASN A 22 20.64 -11.06 -11.89
CA ASN A 22 21.48 -12.03 -12.60
C ASN A 22 20.83 -13.41 -12.62
N ASP A 23 20.22 -13.83 -11.52
CA ASP A 23 19.44 -15.08 -11.46
C ASP A 23 18.29 -15.10 -12.49
N GLN A 24 17.56 -13.99 -12.66
CA GLN A 24 16.52 -13.86 -13.68
C GLN A 24 17.11 -13.96 -15.10
N VAL A 25 18.20 -13.25 -15.38
CA VAL A 25 18.84 -13.24 -16.69
C VAL A 25 19.42 -14.60 -17.07
N SER A 26 19.97 -15.35 -16.11
CA SER A 26 20.56 -16.66 -16.37
C SER A 26 19.53 -17.78 -16.57
N HIS A 27 18.36 -17.70 -15.94
CA HIS A 27 17.41 -18.81 -15.92
C HIS A 27 16.08 -18.56 -16.64
N LYS A 28 15.77 -17.33 -17.05
CA LYS A 28 14.50 -16.98 -17.71
C LYS A 28 14.74 -16.48 -19.12
N LYS A 29 13.94 -16.99 -20.08
CA LYS A 29 13.94 -16.51 -21.48
C LYS A 29 13.56 -15.02 -21.57
N THR A 30 12.68 -14.56 -20.68
CA THR A 30 12.25 -13.17 -20.57
C THR A 30 12.49 -12.67 -19.15
N PRO A 31 13.67 -12.11 -18.85
CA PRO A 31 13.98 -11.63 -17.50
C PRO A 31 13.11 -10.43 -17.13
N SER A 32 12.67 -10.37 -15.86
CA SER A 32 11.81 -9.30 -15.34
C SER A 32 12.40 -8.64 -14.11
N LEU A 33 12.59 -7.32 -14.17
CA LEU A 33 13.11 -6.54 -13.03
C LEU A 33 12.11 -6.54 -11.88
N LEU A 34 10.81 -6.51 -12.19
CA LEU A 34 9.75 -6.57 -11.18
C LEU A 34 9.86 -7.87 -10.36
N LEU A 35 10.10 -9.01 -11.02
CA LEU A 35 10.28 -10.28 -10.32
C LEU A 35 11.56 -10.30 -9.47
N ALA A 36 12.64 -9.67 -9.93
CA ALA A 36 13.85 -9.52 -9.12
C ALA A 36 13.60 -8.64 -7.87
N ILE A 37 12.88 -7.52 -8.01
CA ILE A 37 12.49 -6.66 -6.89
C ILE A 37 11.63 -7.44 -5.90
N ILE A 38 10.60 -8.15 -6.39
CA ILE A 38 9.73 -8.98 -5.54
C ILE A 38 10.58 -10.03 -4.80
N LYS A 39 11.48 -10.73 -5.48
CA LYS A 39 12.35 -11.75 -4.86
C LYS A 39 13.18 -11.19 -3.70
N VAL A 40 13.62 -9.93 -3.78
CA VAL A 40 14.41 -9.29 -2.71
C VAL A 40 13.54 -8.82 -1.54
N PHE A 41 12.33 -8.33 -1.82
CA PHE A 41 11.52 -7.60 -0.83
C PHE A 41 10.20 -8.29 -0.43
N TYR A 42 9.92 -9.51 -0.91
CA TYR A 42 8.63 -10.18 -0.70
C TYR A 42 8.27 -10.39 0.77
N ILE A 43 9.24 -10.64 1.66
CA ILE A 43 8.98 -10.86 3.09
C ILE A 43 8.41 -9.58 3.72
N GLU A 44 9.06 -8.44 3.48
CA GLU A 44 8.60 -7.14 3.95
C GLU A 44 7.22 -6.82 3.34
N PHE A 45 7.06 -7.09 2.05
CA PHE A 45 5.79 -6.90 1.34
C PHE A 45 4.65 -7.71 1.95
N ILE A 46 4.85 -9.01 2.24
CA ILE A 46 3.83 -9.89 2.82
C ILE A 46 3.50 -9.44 4.25
N ILE A 47 4.51 -9.18 5.08
CA ILE A 47 4.30 -8.76 6.47
C ILE A 47 3.49 -7.46 6.53
N TYR A 48 3.85 -6.47 5.70
CA TYR A 48 3.12 -5.19 5.66
C TYR A 48 1.72 -5.36 5.09
N GLY A 49 1.53 -6.28 4.12
CA GLY A 49 0.21 -6.60 3.59
C GLY A 49 -0.72 -7.24 4.62
N ILE A 50 -0.22 -8.19 5.42
CA ILE A 50 -0.97 -8.81 6.52
C ILE A 50 -1.31 -7.75 7.59
N PHE A 51 -0.36 -6.88 7.92
CA PHE A 51 -0.61 -5.79 8.87
C PHE A 51 -1.71 -4.84 8.36
N TYR A 52 -1.67 -4.46 7.08
CA TYR A 52 -2.67 -3.60 6.47
C TYR A 52 -4.06 -4.28 6.40
N LEU A 53 -4.11 -5.59 6.10
CA LEU A 53 -5.36 -6.36 6.21
C LEU A 53 -5.96 -6.31 7.61
N ILE A 54 -5.16 -6.55 8.66
CA ILE A 54 -5.64 -6.48 10.04
C ILE A 54 -6.14 -5.08 10.37
N GLN A 55 -5.41 -4.04 9.94
CA GLN A 55 -5.79 -2.65 10.20
C GLN A 55 -7.12 -2.29 9.51
N GLU A 56 -7.30 -2.64 8.23
CA GLU A 56 -8.55 -2.34 7.51
C GLU A 56 -9.73 -3.19 8.01
N PHE A 57 -9.57 -4.51 8.13
CA PHE A 57 -10.71 -5.40 8.42
C PHE A 57 -11.03 -5.58 9.90
N ILE A 58 -10.05 -5.44 10.80
CA ILE A 58 -10.29 -5.59 12.25
C ILE A 58 -10.40 -4.22 12.90
N VAL A 59 -9.41 -3.35 12.74
CA VAL A 59 -9.37 -2.10 13.49
C VAL A 59 -10.40 -1.09 12.95
N LYS A 60 -10.38 -0.84 11.64
CA LYS A 60 -11.21 0.19 11.00
C LYS A 60 -12.68 -0.24 10.88
N LEU A 61 -12.97 -1.47 10.44
CA LEU A 61 -14.36 -1.97 10.36
C LEU A 61 -15.03 -2.17 11.74
N SER A 62 -14.28 -2.31 12.83
CA SER A 62 -14.88 -2.36 14.18
C SER A 62 -15.60 -1.06 14.55
N GLN A 63 -15.14 0.08 14.06
CA GLN A 63 -15.71 1.39 14.40
C GLN A 63 -17.20 1.53 14.02
N PRO A 64 -17.61 1.37 12.74
CA PRO A 64 -19.02 1.50 12.38
C PRO A 64 -19.91 0.47 13.08
N LEU A 65 -19.41 -0.75 13.33
CA LEU A 65 -20.16 -1.79 14.05
C LEU A 65 -20.38 -1.43 15.52
N LEU A 66 -19.34 -0.93 16.20
CA LEU A 66 -19.44 -0.46 17.58
C LEU A 66 -20.34 0.77 17.70
N ILE A 67 -20.25 1.71 16.76
CA ILE A 67 -21.14 2.88 16.68
C ILE A 67 -22.59 2.43 16.49
N SER A 68 -22.85 1.47 15.61
CA SER A 68 -24.20 0.92 15.41
C SER A 68 -24.77 0.33 16.71
N LYS A 69 -23.99 -0.48 17.44
CA LYS A 69 -24.40 -1.02 18.74
C LYS A 69 -24.60 0.06 19.80
N PHE A 70 -23.73 1.07 19.82
CA PHE A 70 -23.84 2.20 20.72
C PHE A 70 -25.11 3.02 20.45
N LEU A 71 -25.45 3.25 19.19
CA LEU A 71 -26.67 3.97 18.79
C LEU A 71 -27.94 3.17 19.10
N LYS A 72 -27.90 1.84 18.99
CA LYS A 72 -29.04 0.97 19.33
C LYS A 72 -29.49 1.16 20.78
N PHE A 73 -28.61 1.56 21.71
CA PHE A 73 -28.99 1.90 23.09
C PHE A 73 -30.05 3.02 23.17
N TYR A 74 -30.01 3.97 22.23
CA TYR A 74 -30.91 5.14 22.18
C TYR A 74 -32.20 4.88 21.40
N GLU A 75 -32.42 3.67 20.86
CA GLU A 75 -33.66 3.34 20.18
C GLU A 75 -34.84 3.28 21.17
N PRO A 76 -35.99 3.88 20.83
CA PRO A 76 -37.16 3.85 21.69
C PRO A 76 -37.59 2.40 21.99
N ASN A 77 -37.88 2.11 23.27
CA ASN A 77 -38.38 0.81 23.74
C ASN A 77 -37.43 -0.38 23.57
N GLN A 78 -36.15 -0.16 23.26
CA GLN A 78 -35.13 -1.21 23.31
C GLN A 78 -34.86 -1.61 24.77
N THR A 79 -34.69 -2.92 25.04
CA THR A 79 -34.33 -3.44 26.38
C THR A 79 -33.11 -4.35 26.34
N ASP A 80 -32.54 -4.57 25.16
CA ASP A 80 -31.44 -5.51 24.91
C ASP A 80 -30.09 -4.99 25.42
N ILE A 81 -29.90 -3.67 25.41
CA ILE A 81 -28.61 -3.03 25.71
C ILE A 81 -28.71 -2.27 27.03
N MET A 82 -27.92 -2.69 28.01
CA MET A 82 -27.83 -2.03 29.30
C MET A 82 -26.94 -0.78 29.22
N LYS A 83 -27.02 0.09 30.23
CA LYS A 83 -26.23 1.32 30.30
C LYS A 83 -24.72 1.03 30.37
N GLU A 84 -24.37 -0.04 31.05
CA GLU A 84 -22.99 -0.54 31.19
C GLU A 84 -22.41 -0.96 29.83
N ASP A 85 -23.21 -1.65 29.00
CA ASP A 85 -22.82 -2.05 27.64
C ASP A 85 -22.58 -0.82 26.75
N ALA A 86 -23.45 0.19 26.86
CA ALA A 86 -23.30 1.44 26.11
C ALA A 86 -21.99 2.18 26.50
N TYR A 87 -21.64 2.23 27.78
CA TYR A 87 -20.35 2.77 28.21
C TYR A 87 -19.17 1.96 27.68
N MET A 88 -19.25 0.63 27.70
CA MET A 88 -18.22 -0.24 27.12
C MET A 88 -18.05 0.01 25.62
N TYR A 89 -19.14 0.09 24.85
CA TYR A 89 -19.07 0.43 23.42
C TYR A 89 -18.45 1.80 23.19
N GLY A 90 -18.81 2.82 23.98
CA GLY A 90 -18.21 4.15 23.91
C GLY A 90 -16.68 4.13 24.13
N VAL A 91 -16.21 3.40 25.15
CA VAL A 91 -14.77 3.23 25.41
C VAL A 91 -14.08 2.51 24.25
N LEU A 92 -14.70 1.44 23.73
CA LEU A 92 -14.15 0.69 22.60
C LEU A 92 -14.05 1.55 21.33
N ILE A 93 -15.04 2.40 21.04
CA ILE A 93 -15.00 3.32 19.89
C ILE A 93 -13.77 4.23 19.98
N VAL A 94 -13.53 4.85 21.15
CA VAL A 94 -12.37 5.72 21.37
C VAL A 94 -11.06 4.93 21.25
N PHE A 95 -11.01 3.73 21.84
CA PHE A 95 -9.84 2.85 21.74
C PHE A 95 -9.51 2.49 20.29
N PHE A 96 -10.49 2.02 19.51
CA PHE A 96 -10.29 1.66 18.11
C PHE A 96 -9.98 2.87 17.23
N ALA A 97 -10.49 4.07 17.56
CA ALA A 97 -10.10 5.31 16.90
C ALA A 97 -8.61 5.64 17.10
N LEU A 98 -8.12 5.58 18.35
CA LEU A 98 -6.72 5.80 18.64
C LEU A 98 -5.82 4.73 18.01
N LEU A 99 -6.23 3.47 18.12
CA LEU A 99 -5.51 2.35 17.53
C LEU A 99 -5.41 2.48 16.01
N ASN A 100 -6.48 2.93 15.35
CA ASN A 100 -6.47 3.15 13.90
C ASN A 100 -5.41 4.18 13.51
N VAL A 101 -5.34 5.33 14.20
CA VAL A 101 -4.34 6.38 13.91
C VAL A 101 -2.92 5.83 14.07
N LEU A 102 -2.64 5.12 15.17
CA LEU A 102 -1.32 4.54 15.42
C LEU A 102 -0.93 3.50 14.35
N CYS A 103 -1.85 2.60 14.00
CA CYS A 103 -1.62 1.57 13.00
C CYS A 103 -1.42 2.16 11.60
N VAL A 104 -2.25 3.12 11.19
CA VAL A 104 -2.17 3.79 9.88
C VAL A 104 -0.80 4.47 9.72
N HIS A 105 -0.39 5.30 10.68
CA HIS A 105 0.92 5.96 10.59
C HIS A 105 2.08 4.97 10.66
N GLY A 106 1.98 3.94 11.51
CA GLY A 106 2.98 2.88 11.59
C GLY A 106 3.13 2.09 10.29
N TYR A 107 2.02 1.80 9.61
CA TYR A 107 1.99 1.17 8.30
C TYR A 107 2.63 2.08 7.25
N TYR A 108 2.15 3.32 7.10
CA TYR A 108 2.68 4.25 6.09
C TYR A 108 4.18 4.46 6.23
N PHE A 109 4.67 4.62 7.47
CA PHE A 109 6.10 4.76 7.72
C PHE A 109 6.90 3.55 7.22
N ARG A 110 6.45 2.32 7.51
CA ARG A 110 7.12 1.08 7.06
C ARG A 110 7.13 0.94 5.54
N VAL A 111 6.01 1.28 4.88
CA VAL A 111 5.90 1.17 3.43
C VAL A 111 6.70 2.28 2.71
N MET A 112 6.78 3.49 3.28
CA MET A 112 7.69 4.53 2.81
C MET A 112 9.15 4.05 2.86
N HIS A 113 9.56 3.41 3.97
CA HIS A 113 10.88 2.80 4.07
C HIS A 113 11.11 1.72 3.02
N LEU A 114 10.12 0.85 2.77
CA LEU A 114 10.20 -0.17 1.72
C LEU A 114 10.38 0.46 0.33
N GLY A 115 9.55 1.44 -0.02
CA GLY A 115 9.67 2.18 -1.28
C GLY A 115 11.03 2.83 -1.43
N MET A 116 11.60 3.36 -0.34
CA MET A 116 12.92 3.98 -0.34
C MET A 116 14.03 2.94 -0.56
N LYS A 117 13.95 1.76 0.06
CA LYS A 117 14.87 0.64 -0.20
C LYS A 117 14.82 0.17 -1.66
N ILE A 118 13.62 0.03 -2.23
CA ILE A 118 13.44 -0.35 -3.65
C ILE A 118 14.09 0.71 -4.54
N LYS A 119 13.84 1.99 -4.29
CA LYS A 119 14.45 3.12 -5.02
C LYS A 119 15.98 3.06 -4.98
N ILE A 120 16.56 2.88 -3.79
CA ILE A 120 18.02 2.81 -3.60
C ILE A 120 18.61 1.62 -4.37
N ALA A 121 17.99 0.44 -4.27
CA ALA A 121 18.45 -0.77 -4.92
C ALA A 121 18.42 -0.64 -6.45
N THR A 122 17.32 -0.12 -7.02
CA THR A 122 17.17 0.06 -8.47
C THR A 122 18.11 1.14 -9.00
N SER A 123 18.27 2.27 -8.29
CA SER A 123 19.27 3.29 -8.65
C SER A 123 20.69 2.71 -8.67
N SER A 124 21.07 1.91 -7.66
CA SER A 124 22.38 1.27 -7.62
C SER A 124 22.59 0.30 -8.79
N LEU A 125 21.58 -0.53 -9.11
CA LEU A 125 21.66 -1.48 -10.22
C LEU A 125 21.83 -0.76 -11.57
N ILE A 126 21.01 0.27 -11.83
CA ILE A 126 21.06 1.07 -13.06
C ILE A 126 22.43 1.76 -13.19
N TYR A 127 22.92 2.37 -12.11
CA TYR A 127 24.22 3.04 -12.10
C TYR A 127 25.38 2.07 -12.39
N ARG A 128 25.39 0.88 -11.77
CA ARG A 128 26.39 -0.15 -12.06
C ARG A 128 26.34 -0.64 -13.51
N LYS A 129 25.13 -0.79 -14.06
CA LYS A 129 24.95 -1.18 -15.47
C LYS A 129 25.46 -0.09 -16.41
N ALA A 130 25.17 1.18 -16.11
CA ALA A 130 25.64 2.33 -16.87
C ALA A 130 27.17 2.37 -17.00
N LEU A 131 27.90 2.13 -15.90
CA LEU A 131 29.36 2.11 -15.90
C LEU A 131 29.97 0.96 -16.72
N LYS A 132 29.20 -0.11 -17.00
CA LYS A 132 29.65 -1.30 -17.75
C LYS A 132 29.24 -1.26 -19.22
N LEU A 133 28.51 -0.24 -19.68
CA LEU A 133 28.07 -0.13 -21.07
C LEU A 133 29.17 0.45 -21.97
N ASN A 134 29.29 -0.08 -23.19
CA ASN A 134 30.29 0.34 -24.16
C ASN A 134 29.85 1.63 -24.86
N ARG A 135 30.79 2.46 -25.34
CA ARG A 135 30.50 3.75 -25.98
C ARG A 135 29.54 3.65 -27.19
N SER A 136 29.53 2.53 -27.92
CA SER A 136 28.61 2.30 -29.04
C SER A 136 27.14 2.17 -28.60
N THR A 137 26.88 1.53 -27.46
CA THR A 137 25.53 1.38 -26.88
C THR A 137 25.09 2.64 -26.11
N LEU A 138 26.04 3.40 -25.56
CA LEU A 138 25.77 4.74 -24.98
C LEU A 138 25.44 5.80 -26.05
N GLY A 139 25.80 5.58 -27.32
CA GLY A 139 25.38 6.46 -28.41
C GLY A 139 23.86 6.49 -28.61
N GLU A 140 23.18 5.37 -28.32
CA GLU A 140 21.72 5.22 -28.41
C GLU A 140 21.00 5.67 -27.13
N THR A 141 21.67 5.60 -25.97
CA THR A 141 21.14 6.06 -24.68
C THR A 141 21.99 7.22 -24.15
N THR A 142 21.54 8.45 -24.38
CA THR A 142 22.25 9.65 -23.90
C THR A 142 22.39 9.67 -22.38
N ILE A 143 23.48 10.28 -21.89
CA ILE A 143 23.68 10.52 -20.44
C ILE A 143 22.47 11.23 -19.84
N GLY A 144 21.84 12.14 -20.59
CA GLY A 144 20.61 12.83 -20.17
C GLY A 144 19.42 11.90 -19.97
N GLN A 145 19.19 10.93 -20.86
CA GLN A 145 18.11 9.94 -20.68
C GLN A 145 18.34 9.07 -19.44
N MET A 146 19.58 8.73 -19.13
CA MET A 146 19.92 7.96 -17.94
C MET A 146 19.72 8.76 -16.65
N VAL A 147 20.13 10.03 -16.63
CA VAL A 147 19.87 10.94 -15.50
C VAL A 147 18.36 11.13 -15.32
N ASN A 148 17.61 11.24 -16.42
CA ASN A 148 16.15 11.33 -16.39
C ASN A 148 15.51 10.05 -15.81
N LEU A 149 15.95 8.87 -16.24
CA LEU A 149 15.50 7.57 -15.72
C LEU A 149 15.72 7.48 -14.19
N LEU A 150 16.93 7.83 -13.72
CA LEU A 150 17.28 7.80 -12.31
C LEU A 150 16.52 8.84 -11.47
N SER A 151 16.25 10.01 -12.04
CA SER A 151 15.62 11.12 -11.32
C SER A 151 14.09 11.02 -11.29
N ASN A 152 13.47 10.62 -12.40
CA ASN A 152 12.02 10.61 -12.57
C ASN A 152 11.42 9.22 -12.42
N ASP A 153 11.94 8.21 -13.14
CA ASP A 153 11.27 6.91 -13.21
C ASP A 153 11.52 6.06 -11.96
N VAL A 154 12.75 6.09 -11.43
CA VAL A 154 13.06 5.37 -10.19
C VAL A 154 12.29 5.94 -8.99
N GLY A 155 11.97 7.23 -9.02
CA GLY A 155 11.07 7.86 -8.04
C GLY A 155 9.66 7.26 -8.03
N ARG A 156 9.16 6.76 -9.16
CA ARG A 156 7.83 6.15 -9.26
C ARG A 156 7.72 4.86 -8.45
N PHE A 157 8.80 4.10 -8.29
CA PHE A 157 8.78 2.89 -7.45
C PHE A 157 8.52 3.20 -5.97
N TYR A 158 9.02 4.33 -5.49
CA TYR A 158 8.76 4.78 -4.12
C TYR A 158 7.27 5.02 -3.90
N PHE A 159 6.61 5.76 -4.82
CA PHE A 159 5.18 6.02 -4.73
C PHE A 159 4.36 4.75 -4.97
N ALA A 160 4.71 3.93 -5.96
CA ALA A 160 4.01 2.68 -6.26
C ALA A 160 3.98 1.74 -5.05
N ALA A 161 5.10 1.63 -4.32
CA ALA A 161 5.17 0.82 -3.11
C ALA A 161 4.17 1.26 -2.03
N GLN A 162 3.82 2.54 -1.94
CA GLN A 162 2.85 3.06 -0.95
C GLN A 162 1.41 2.61 -1.21
N TYR A 163 1.04 2.41 -2.47
CA TYR A 163 -0.36 2.12 -2.86
C TYR A 163 -0.60 0.66 -3.26
N ILE A 164 0.46 -0.13 -3.39
CA ILE A 164 0.37 -1.49 -3.94
C ILE A 164 -0.54 -2.42 -3.12
N HIS A 165 -0.58 -2.27 -1.80
CA HIS A 165 -1.49 -3.06 -0.96
C HIS A 165 -2.94 -2.59 -1.07
N SER A 166 -3.16 -1.29 -1.24
CA SER A 166 -4.49 -0.72 -1.46
C SER A 166 -5.12 -1.21 -2.75
N LEU A 167 -4.33 -1.52 -3.79
CA LEU A 167 -4.84 -2.00 -5.09
C LEU A 167 -5.69 -3.28 -4.98
N TRP A 168 -5.33 -4.19 -4.07
CA TRP A 168 -6.06 -5.45 -3.90
C TRP A 168 -6.92 -5.48 -2.64
N ILE A 169 -6.57 -4.71 -1.60
CA ILE A 169 -7.36 -4.64 -0.37
C ILE A 169 -8.61 -3.80 -0.54
N ALA A 170 -8.54 -2.65 -1.22
CA ALA A 170 -9.70 -1.76 -1.36
C ALA A 170 -10.89 -2.40 -2.10
N PRO A 171 -10.71 -3.20 -3.18
CA PRO A 171 -11.82 -3.95 -3.77
C PRO A 171 -12.46 -4.95 -2.81
N ILE A 172 -11.65 -5.68 -2.04
CA ILE A 172 -12.15 -6.66 -1.06
C ILE A 172 -12.89 -5.94 0.07
N GLU A 173 -12.33 -4.85 0.59
CA GLU A 173 -12.94 -4.02 1.63
C GLU A 173 -14.28 -3.45 1.14
N THR A 174 -14.34 -2.96 -0.10
CA THR A 174 -15.56 -2.45 -0.73
C THR A 174 -16.67 -3.51 -0.76
N LEU A 175 -16.34 -4.75 -1.16
CA LEU A 175 -17.31 -5.85 -1.17
C LEU A 175 -17.84 -6.18 0.24
N VAL A 176 -16.95 -6.18 1.24
CA VAL A 176 -17.35 -6.42 2.64
C VAL A 176 -18.25 -5.29 3.16
N ILE A 177 -17.90 -4.03 2.89
CA ILE A 177 -18.73 -2.87 3.27
C ILE A 177 -20.10 -2.91 2.57
N MET A 178 -20.14 -3.27 1.27
CA MET A 178 -21.40 -3.45 0.54
C MET A 178 -22.27 -4.53 1.18
N TYR A 179 -21.69 -5.66 1.56
CA TYR A 179 -22.41 -6.73 2.25
C TYR A 179 -22.97 -6.26 3.61
N LEU A 180 -22.16 -5.55 4.41
CA LEU A 180 -22.61 -4.99 5.69
C LEU A 180 -23.73 -3.95 5.49
N LEU A 181 -23.62 -3.08 4.49
CA LEU A 181 -24.67 -2.12 4.19
C LEU A 181 -25.96 -2.80 3.73
N TYR A 182 -25.85 -3.83 2.89
CA TYR A 182 -27.03 -4.58 2.45
C TYR A 182 -27.74 -5.27 3.63
N THR A 183 -26.98 -5.84 4.57
CA THR A 183 -27.57 -6.53 5.73
C THR A 183 -28.17 -5.59 6.77
N HIS A 184 -27.59 -4.40 6.98
CA HIS A 184 -28.07 -3.45 7.99
C HIS A 184 -29.08 -2.41 7.46
N VAL A 185 -28.95 -1.99 6.19
CA VAL A 185 -29.74 -0.91 5.59
C VAL A 185 -30.66 -1.42 4.47
N GLY A 186 -30.36 -2.59 3.89
CA GLY A 186 -31.08 -3.14 2.76
C GLY A 186 -30.62 -2.57 1.40
N PRO A 187 -31.37 -2.82 0.32
CA PRO A 187 -30.98 -2.44 -1.04
C PRO A 187 -30.77 -0.93 -1.24
N THR A 188 -31.45 -0.10 -0.46
CA THR A 188 -31.31 1.37 -0.48
C THR A 188 -29.94 1.83 -0.02
N GLY A 189 -29.24 1.08 0.83
CA GLY A 189 -27.85 1.38 1.21
C GLY A 189 -26.86 1.20 0.06
N LEU A 190 -27.17 0.35 -0.93
CA LEU A 190 -26.28 0.05 -2.04
C LEU A 190 -26.27 1.14 -3.13
N THR A 191 -27.33 1.94 -3.26
CA THR A 191 -27.40 2.99 -4.28
C THR A 191 -26.29 4.03 -4.11
N GLY A 192 -25.94 4.39 -2.87
CA GLY A 192 -24.83 5.28 -2.57
C GLY A 192 -23.48 4.70 -2.98
N VAL A 193 -23.24 3.42 -2.72
CA VAL A 193 -21.99 2.74 -3.13
C VAL A 193 -21.91 2.64 -4.65
N CYS A 194 -22.99 2.27 -5.33
CA CYS A 194 -23.06 2.25 -6.79
C CYS A 194 -22.71 3.61 -7.39
N PHE A 195 -23.22 4.71 -6.80
CA PHE A 195 -22.88 6.06 -7.24
C PHE A 195 -21.38 6.37 -7.08
N LEU A 196 -20.79 6.03 -5.92
CA LEU A 196 -19.35 6.23 -5.68
C LEU A 196 -18.48 5.42 -6.65
N VAL A 197 -18.85 4.16 -6.93
CA VAL A 197 -18.12 3.30 -7.88
C VAL A 197 -18.23 3.85 -9.31
N LEU A 198 -19.41 4.35 -9.72
CA LEU A 198 -19.58 4.99 -11.03
C LEU A 198 -18.69 6.24 -11.17
N PHE A 199 -18.43 6.98 -10.08
CA PHE A 199 -17.55 8.14 -10.05
C PHE A 199 -16.07 7.81 -10.30
N ILE A 200 -15.65 6.55 -10.17
CA ILE A 200 -14.27 6.14 -10.47
C ILE A 200 -13.95 6.35 -11.96
N ILE A 201 -14.92 6.13 -12.85
CA ILE A 201 -14.74 6.28 -14.31
C ILE A 201 -14.38 7.72 -14.70
N PRO A 202 -15.17 8.76 -14.36
CA PRO A 202 -14.81 10.14 -14.67
C PRO A 202 -13.54 10.59 -13.95
N GLN A 203 -13.29 10.14 -12.71
CA GLN A 203 -12.02 10.43 -12.02
C GLN A 203 -10.80 9.85 -12.76
N SER A 204 -10.90 8.61 -13.26
CA SER A 204 -9.81 7.99 -14.02
C SER A 204 -9.53 8.73 -15.33
N LYS A 205 -10.59 9.20 -16.02
CA LYS A 205 -10.47 10.00 -17.24
C LYS A 205 -9.81 11.34 -16.94
N LEU A 206 -10.22 12.03 -15.87
CA LEU A 206 -9.61 13.28 -15.45
C LEU A 206 -8.11 13.11 -15.16
N ASN A 207 -7.74 12.07 -14.40
CA ASN A 207 -6.34 11.75 -14.10
C ASN A 207 -5.52 11.34 -15.33
N SER A 208 -6.15 10.94 -16.44
CA SER A 208 -5.42 10.62 -17.68
C SER A 208 -5.15 11.86 -18.54
N VAL A 209 -5.84 12.97 -18.26
CA VAL A 209 -5.73 14.24 -18.99
C VAL A 209 -4.71 15.19 -18.34
N TYR A 210 -4.34 14.96 -17.08
CA TYR A 210 -3.31 15.69 -16.33
C TYR A 210 -2.07 14.84 -16.11
#